data_AF-A0A1G7X1A5-F1
#
_entry.id   AF-A0A1G7X1A5-F1
#
_cell.length_a   1.000
_cell.length_b   1.000
_cell.length_c   1.000
_cell.angle_alpha   90.00
_cell.angle_beta   90.00
_cell.angle_gamma   90.00
#
_symmetry.space_group_name_H-M   'P 1'
#
loop_
_entity.id
_entity.type
_entity.pdbx_description
1 polymer ?
#
loop_
_entity_poly.entity_id
_entity_poly.type
_entity_poly.pdbx_seq_one_letter_code
_entity_poly.pdbx_strand_id
1 'polypeptide(L)' 'MPYVWWQSEYDLQCHAFSLDQTEGARSFYEAVCAHSVPDERVSRSQAGALCTPCLIKVGTELPDARWRV' A
#
# COMPACT_ATOMS: atom_id res chain seq x y z
N MET A 1 -5.14 -10.14 9.51
CA MET A 1 -4.05 -9.23 9.91
C MET A 1 -4.39 -7.85 9.38
N PRO A 2 -4.34 -6.78 10.20
CA PRO A 2 -4.63 -5.43 9.72
C PRO A 2 -3.47 -4.93 8.83
N TYR A 3 -3.83 -4.20 7.78
CA TYR A 3 -2.88 -3.56 6.88
C TYR A 3 -3.05 -2.05 6.96
N VAL A 4 -1.96 -1.31 6.77
CA VAL A 4 -1.99 0.14 6.51
C VAL A 4 -1.75 0.41 5.04
N TRP A 5 -2.43 1.43 4.52
CA TRP A 5 -2.29 1.86 3.14
C TRP A 5 -1.51 3.16 3.09
N TRP A 6 -0.27 3.08 2.63
CA TRP A 6 0.63 4.23 2.50
C TRP A 6 1.12 4.38 1.08
N GLN A 7 1.38 5.61 0.67
CA GLN A 7 1.82 5.91 -0.68
C GLN A 7 3.33 5.68 -0.83
N SER A 8 3.70 4.95 -1.87
CA SER A 8 5.09 4.86 -2.34
C SER A 8 5.38 6.06 -3.23
N GLU A 9 6.44 6.81 -2.96
CA GLU A 9 6.88 7.90 -3.83
C GLU A 9 7.54 7.42 -5.13
N TYR A 10 7.77 6.11 -5.30
CA TYR A 10 8.30 5.56 -6.55
C TYR A 10 7.25 5.51 -7.67
N ASP A 11 6.03 5.09 -7.34
CA ASP A 11 4.95 4.87 -8.31
C ASP A 11 3.70 5.69 -8.01
N LEU A 12 3.71 6.47 -6.92
CA LEU A 12 2.61 7.29 -6.42
C LEU A 12 1.34 6.49 -6.11
N GLN A 13 1.45 5.18 -5.95
CA GLN A 13 0.35 4.29 -5.56
C GLN A 13 0.39 4.00 -4.06
N CYS A 14 -0.78 3.73 -3.50
CA CYS A 14 -0.94 3.26 -2.14
C CYS A 14 -0.81 1.75 -2.07
N HIS A 15 0.15 1.27 -1.29
CA HIS A 15 0.42 -0.14 -1.09
C HIS A 15 -0.01 -0.58 0.31
N ALA A 16 -0.37 -1.85 0.44
CA ALA A 16 -0.72 -2.44 1.71
C ALA A 16 0.54 -2.95 2.41
N PHE A 17 0.87 -2.36 3.56
CA PHE A 17 1.95 -2.79 4.44
C PHE A 17 1.35 -3.46 5.68
N SER A 18 1.98 -4.51 6.20
CA SER A 18 1.51 -5.14 7.44
C SER A 18 1.62 -4.15 8.61
N LEU A 19 0.62 -4.11 9.50
CA LEU A 19 0.66 -3.25 10.69
C LEU A 19 1.89 -3.54 11.57
N ASP A 20 2.37 -4.79 11.60
CA ASP A 20 3.57 -5.20 12.34
C ASP A 20 4.85 -4.48 11.85
N GLN A 21 4.80 -3.91 10.63
CA GLN A 21 5.90 -3.12 10.10
C GLN A 21 5.88 -1.66 10.56
N THR A 22 4.76 -1.18 11.10
CA THR A 22 4.58 0.22 11.50
C THR A 22 5.16 0.55 12.87
N GLU A 23 5.50 -0.47 13.65
CA GLU A 23 6.15 -0.31 14.95
C GLU A 23 7.68 -0.27 14.80
N GLY A 24 8.28 0.80 15.33
CA GLY A 24 9.72 1.00 15.36
C GLY A 24 10.32 1.64 14.09
N ALA A 25 11.59 2.01 14.17
CA ALA A 25 12.32 2.56 13.03
C ALA A 25 12.72 1.43 12.07
N ARG A 26 12.50 1.65 10.77
CA ARG A 26 12.86 0.70 9.71
C ARG A 26 13.56 1.42 8.56
N SER A 27 14.48 0.71 7.90
CA SER A 27 15.11 1.24 6.69
C SER A 27 14.21 1.11 5.47
N PHE A 28 13.33 0.11 5.46
CA PHE A 28 12.39 -0.16 4.38
C PHE A 28 11.11 -0.82 4.91
N TYR A 29 10.03 -0.65 4.14
CA TYR A 29 8.77 -1.36 4.31
C TYR A 29 8.53 -2.26 3.09
N GLU A 30 7.98 -3.44 3.34
CA GLU A 30 7.64 -4.39 2.29
C GLU A 30 6.13 -4.51 2.16
N ALA A 31 5.60 -4.08 1.03
CA ALA A 31 4.20 -4.25 0.71
C ALA A 31 3.87 -5.73 0.44
N VAL A 32 2.60 -6.09 0.60
CA VAL A 32 2.11 -7.45 0.33
C VAL A 32 2.32 -7.87 -1.14
N CYS A 33 2.43 -6.92 -2.07
CA CYS A 33 2.77 -7.16 -3.47
C CYS A 33 4.27 -7.43 -3.72
N ALA A 34 5.12 -7.46 -2.68
CA ALA A 34 6.58 -7.51 -2.73
C ALA A 34 7.25 -6.21 -3.23
N HIS A 35 6.52 -5.10 -3.26
CA HIS A 35 7.09 -3.78 -3.51
C HIS A 35 7.75 -3.26 -2.22
N SER A 36 9.04 -2.95 -2.29
CA SER A 36 9.82 -2.46 -1.15
C SER A 36 10.11 -0.98 -1.30
N VAL A 37 9.90 -0.22 -0.21
CA VAL A 37 10.06 1.24 -0.22
C VAL A 37 10.86 1.68 1.00
N PRO A 38 11.92 2.50 0.82
CA PRO A 38 12.63 3.12 1.94
C PRO A 38 11.70 4.00 2.79
N ASP A 39 11.95 4.10 4.10
CA ASP A 39 11.11 4.92 5.00
C ASP A 39 11.03 6.39 4.57
N GLU A 40 12.14 6.93 4.06
CA GLU A 40 12.22 8.29 3.50
C GLU A 40 11.40 8.52 2.22
N ARG A 41 10.88 7.45 1.58
CA ARG A 41 10.06 7.49 0.35
C ARG A 41 8.67 6.90 0.56
N VAL A 42 8.29 6.64 1.81
CA VAL A 42 6.94 6.23 2.19
C VAL A 42 6.21 7.44 2.77
N SER A 43 5.19 7.90 2.06
CA SER A 43 4.26 8.88 2.59
C SER A 43 3.16 8.16 3.37
N ARG A 44 3.04 8.46 4.67
CA ARG A 44 2.02 7.87 5.58
C ARG A 44 0.59 8.38 5.31
N SER A 45 0.32 8.80 4.07
CA SER A 45 -0.98 9.27 3.60
C SER A 45 -1.53 8.31 2.53
N GLN A 46 -2.85 8.23 2.43
CA GLN A 46 -3.55 7.49 1.38
C GLN A 46 -4.03 8.46 0.28
N ALA A 47 -3.09 9.13 -0.39
CA ALA A 47 -3.39 10.15 -1.40
C ALA A 47 -3.45 9.61 -2.84
N GLY A 48 -2.85 8.45 -3.10
CA GLY A 48 -2.74 7.83 -4.42
C GLY A 48 -3.80 6.78 -4.72
N ALA A 49 -3.78 6.25 -5.96
CA ALA A 49 -4.57 5.08 -6.32
C ALA A 49 -4.10 3.84 -5.55
N LEU A 50 -5.02 2.96 -5.17
CA LEU A 50 -4.67 1.71 -4.50
C LEU A 50 -3.99 0.75 -5.49
N CYS A 51 -2.86 0.18 -5.08
CA CYS A 51 -2.14 -0.82 -5.85
C CYS A 51 -3.02 -2.07 -6.02
N THR A 52 -3.38 -2.40 -7.27
CA THR A 52 -4.27 -3.52 -7.57
C THR A 52 -3.76 -4.88 -7.07
N PRO A 53 -2.46 -5.24 -7.22
CA PRO A 53 -1.91 -6.43 -6.57
C PRO A 53 -2.10 -6.48 -5.05
N CYS A 54 -1.96 -5.34 -4.36
CA CYS A 54 -2.20 -5.26 -2.91
C CYS A 54 -3.68 -5.49 -2.59
N LEU A 55 -4.60 -4.89 -3.37
CA LEU A 55 -6.05 -5.07 -3.19
C LEU A 55 -6.45 -6.54 -3.28
N ILE A 56 -5.99 -7.23 -4.32
CA ILE A 56 -6.29 -8.64 -4.56
C ILE A 56 -5.77 -9.52 -3.42
N LYS A 57 -4.52 -9.30 -2.98
CA LYS A 57 -3.89 -10.11 -1.93
C LYS A 57 -4.48 -9.87 -0.53
N VAL A 58 -4.88 -8.63 -0.23
CA VAL A 58 -5.51 -8.27 1.04
C VAL A 58 -7.00 -8.66 1.08
N GLY A 59 -7.62 -8.85 -0.09
CA GLY A 59 -9.05 -9.14 -0.20
C GLY A 59 -9.92 -7.91 0.12
N THR A 60 -9.42 -6.70 -0.14
CA THR A 60 -10.21 -5.47 0.01
C THR A 60 -11.29 -5.42 -1.06
N GLU A 61 -12.51 -5.00 -0.70
CA GLU A 61 -13.55 -4.64 -1.67
C GLU A 61 -12.98 -3.59 -2.62
N LEU A 62 -12.81 -3.96 -3.89
CA LEU A 62 -12.41 -3.02 -4.92
C LEU A 62 -13.45 -1.89 -4.92
N PRO A 63 -13.03 -0.61 -4.98
CA PRO A 63 -13.96 0.47 -5.18
C PRO A 63 -14.84 0.12 -6.38
N ASP A 64 -16.16 0.32 -6.25
CA ASP A 64 -17.15 -0.03 -7.27
C ASP A 64 -16.94 0.83 -8.52
N ALA A 65 -15.94 0.46 -9.32
CA ALA A 65 -15.63 1.06 -10.59
C ALA A 65 -16.71 0.58 -11.54
N ARG A 66 -17.76 1.40 -11.69
CA ARG A 66 -18.74 1.26 -12.78
C ARG A 66 -18.00 1.40 -14.10
N TRP A 67 -17.44 0.30 -14.60
CA TRP A 67 -16.97 0.19 -15.96
C TRP A 67 -18.21 0.27 -16.85
N ARG A 68 -18.47 1.46 -17.39
CA ARG A 68 -19.46 1.62 -18.46
C ARG A 68 -18.83 1.08 -19.73
N VAL A 69 -19.28 -0.10 -20.15
CA VAL A 69 -19.25 -0.52 -21.56
C VAL A 69 -20.25 0.27 -22.38
#